data_AF-W3WVF4-F1
#
_entry.id   AF-W3WVF4-F1
#
_cell.length_a   1.000
_cell.length_b   1.000
_cell.length_c   1.000
_cell.angle_alpha   90.00
_cell.angle_beta   90.00
_cell.angle_gamma   90.00
#
_symmetry.space_group_name_H-M   'P 1'
#
loop_
_entity.id
_entity.type
_entity.pdbx_description
1 polymer ?
#
loop_
_entity_poly.entity_id
_entity_poly.type
_entity_poly.pdbx_seq_one_letter_code
_entity_poly.pdbx_strand_id
1 'polypeptide(L)'
;MGLKDSRWASAPTTGSLRTWPQNAQPLSSSTPAATRPAPASTSRAIKTSPERELDRYLKLVARLKWKLSFLFQGYSLATDRVGRSTDEVAADEMHFKIDFYEYYMHIERALVHLMGVFGIEITGLADSTHNSSGRSHSHRFHANVLAALERPDNPLREALGQGGVMKQLSRAKQLRNRWKNADGDSGPDEKGYTPAPLEAYNLEQILQTIFAGCDQAYAIAESHIQQLRDDSGPDNPMDWEREEEDWGFIADAMDWEAV
;
A
#
# COMPACT_ATOMS: atom_id res chain seq x y z
N MET A 1 44.91 -25.75 -0.68
CA MET A 1 44.56 -24.88 -1.83
C MET A 1 43.30 -24.14 -1.44
N GLY A 2 43.37 -22.82 -1.29
CA GLY A 2 42.40 -22.01 -0.53
C GLY A 2 41.29 -21.37 -1.38
N LEU A 3 40.12 -21.23 -0.75
CA LEU A 3 38.97 -20.45 -1.18
C LEU A 3 39.32 -18.94 -1.21
N LYS A 4 39.62 -18.39 -2.38
CA LYS A 4 39.89 -16.95 -2.53
C LYS A 4 39.19 -16.27 -3.71
N ASP A 5 38.21 -16.92 -4.32
CA ASP A 5 37.34 -16.29 -5.33
C ASP A 5 35.92 -16.10 -4.78
N SER A 6 35.81 -15.28 -3.73
CA SER A 6 34.53 -14.75 -3.27
C SER A 6 34.51 -13.25 -3.42
N ARG A 7 33.53 -12.76 -4.18
CA ARG A 7 33.26 -11.37 -4.57
C ARG A 7 32.85 -10.45 -3.40
N TRP A 8 33.02 -10.88 -2.15
CA TRP A 8 32.62 -10.16 -0.95
C TRP A 8 33.80 -9.81 -0.02
N ALA A 9 35.04 -10.00 -0.47
CA ALA A 9 36.20 -9.55 0.30
C ALA A 9 36.38 -8.02 0.17
N SER A 10 35.98 -7.30 1.22
CA SER A 10 36.38 -5.91 1.42
C SER A 10 37.85 -5.83 1.83
N ALA A 11 38.60 -4.91 1.24
CA ALA A 11 39.90 -4.49 1.75
C ALA A 11 40.06 -2.97 1.67
N PRO A 12 40.91 -2.37 2.53
CA PRO A 12 40.70 -1.03 3.03
C PRO A 12 41.77 -0.01 2.58
N THR A 13 41.51 1.25 2.93
CA THR A 13 42.50 2.28 3.35
C THR A 13 42.89 3.39 2.35
N THR A 14 42.72 4.62 2.86
CA THR A 14 43.49 5.87 2.63
C THR A 14 43.48 6.60 1.28
N GLY A 15 42.87 7.79 1.32
CA GLY A 15 43.60 9.06 1.26
C GLY A 15 44.19 9.49 -0.09
N SER A 16 43.55 10.46 -0.75
CA SER A 16 44.28 11.41 -1.58
C SER A 16 43.48 12.70 -1.80
N LEU A 17 44.05 13.79 -1.30
CA LEU A 17 43.70 15.17 -1.64
C LEU A 17 43.86 15.36 -3.15
N ARG A 18 42.87 15.93 -3.83
CA ARG A 18 43.09 16.69 -5.08
C ARG A 18 41.94 17.65 -5.35
N THR A 19 42.26 18.90 -5.06
CA THR A 19 41.73 20.16 -5.61
C THR A 19 41.34 20.07 -7.09
N TRP A 20 40.17 20.61 -7.42
CA TRP A 20 39.79 20.97 -8.79
C TRP A 20 39.53 22.49 -8.87
N PRO A 21 39.88 23.14 -9.99
CA PRO A 21 39.99 24.60 -10.07
C PRO A 21 38.69 25.29 -10.49
N GLN A 22 38.57 26.55 -10.03
CA GLN A 22 37.61 27.55 -10.48
C GLN A 22 38.04 28.14 -11.84
N ASN A 23 37.10 28.25 -12.79
CA ASN A 23 36.95 29.31 -13.81
C ASN A 23 35.79 28.90 -14.74
N ALA A 24 34.95 29.74 -15.33
CA ALA A 24 34.85 31.20 -15.39
C ALA A 24 33.39 31.53 -15.82
N GLN A 25 32.90 32.70 -15.43
CA GLN A 25 31.69 33.31 -15.99
C GLN A 25 31.93 33.81 -17.43
N PRO A 26 30.86 34.19 -18.15
CA PRO A 26 30.79 35.60 -18.53
C PRO A 26 29.43 36.29 -18.29
N LEU A 27 29.55 37.59 -17.97
CA LEU A 27 28.55 38.66 -17.86
C LEU A 27 27.77 38.89 -19.18
N SER A 28 26.44 38.98 -19.14
CA SER A 28 25.59 40.19 -19.11
C SER A 28 25.13 40.74 -20.47
N SER A 29 23.80 40.79 -20.66
CA SER A 29 23.12 41.88 -21.38
C SER A 29 21.66 42.01 -20.90
N SER A 30 21.17 43.24 -20.95
CA SER A 30 20.12 43.80 -20.09
C SER A 30 18.76 43.96 -20.80
N THR A 31 17.65 43.63 -20.09
CA THR A 31 16.27 44.22 -20.06
C THR A 31 15.46 44.37 -21.39
N PRO A 32 14.08 44.39 -21.40
CA PRO A 32 13.17 44.74 -20.32
C PRO A 32 11.91 43.85 -20.11
N ALA A 33 11.17 44.22 -19.07
CA ALA A 33 9.99 43.61 -18.50
C ALA A 33 8.84 43.33 -19.49
N ALA A 34 8.24 42.15 -19.36
CA ALA A 34 6.87 41.88 -19.78
C ALA A 34 6.18 41.14 -18.62
N THR A 35 5.23 41.84 -17.97
CA THR A 35 4.30 41.28 -16.98
C THR A 35 3.49 40.17 -17.65
N ARG A 36 3.91 38.92 -17.45
CA ARG A 36 3.13 37.75 -17.86
C ARG A 36 2.21 37.40 -16.68
N PRO A 37 0.88 37.39 -16.85
CA PRO A 37 0.01 36.92 -15.78
C PRO A 37 0.37 35.45 -15.54
N ALA A 38 0.78 35.12 -14.32
CA ALA A 38 0.89 33.75 -13.91
C ALA A 38 -0.48 33.09 -14.15
N PRO A 39 -0.58 31.98 -14.90
CA PRO A 39 -1.79 31.19 -14.81
C PRO A 39 -1.85 30.74 -13.35
N ALA A 40 -2.89 31.18 -12.63
CA ALA A 40 -3.25 30.55 -11.39
C ALA A 40 -3.49 29.08 -11.71
N SER A 41 -2.47 28.25 -11.51
CA SER A 41 -2.60 26.81 -11.39
C SER A 41 -3.43 26.59 -10.15
N THR A 42 -4.74 26.71 -10.35
CA THR A 42 -5.74 26.18 -9.45
C THR A 42 -5.48 24.69 -9.49
N SER A 43 -4.68 24.20 -8.55
CA SER A 43 -4.58 22.78 -8.25
C SER A 43 -5.94 22.36 -7.69
N ARG A 44 -6.96 22.32 -8.56
CA ARG A 44 -8.13 21.49 -8.35
C ARG A 44 -7.55 20.09 -8.35
N ALA A 45 -7.47 19.49 -7.17
CA ALA A 45 -7.28 18.04 -7.05
C ALA A 45 -8.22 17.40 -8.08
N ILE A 46 -7.64 16.76 -9.09
CA ILE A 46 -8.40 16.06 -10.10
C ILE A 46 -9.10 14.94 -9.33
N LYS A 47 -10.37 15.14 -9.00
CA LYS A 47 -11.20 14.09 -8.40
C LYS A 47 -11.21 12.97 -9.42
N THR A 48 -10.59 11.86 -9.07
CA THR A 48 -10.58 10.69 -9.94
C THR A 48 -12.03 10.25 -10.15
N SER A 49 -12.39 9.96 -11.40
CA SER A 49 -13.75 9.50 -11.71
C SER A 49 -14.05 8.20 -10.94
N PRO A 50 -15.28 8.00 -10.42
CA PRO A 50 -15.70 6.75 -9.80
C PRO A 50 -15.37 5.50 -10.63
N GLU A 51 -15.47 5.61 -11.96
CA GLU A 51 -15.12 4.51 -12.87
C GLU A 51 -13.63 4.18 -12.86
N ARG A 52 -12.76 5.21 -12.78
CA ARG A 52 -11.31 5.03 -12.69
C ARG A 52 -10.92 4.40 -11.34
N GLU A 53 -11.62 4.75 -10.26
CA GLU A 53 -11.41 4.15 -8.95
C GLU A 53 -11.84 2.67 -8.92
N LEU A 54 -12.96 2.32 -9.57
CA LEU A 54 -13.38 0.92 -9.69
C LEU A 54 -12.40 0.08 -10.52
N ASP A 55 -11.90 0.63 -11.64
CA ASP A 55 -10.91 -0.05 -12.47
C ASP A 55 -9.59 -0.33 -11.71
N ARG A 56 -9.10 0.66 -10.96
CA ARG A 56 -7.94 0.50 -10.06
C ARG A 56 -8.17 -0.56 -8.99
N TYR A 57 -9.37 -0.57 -8.39
CA TYR A 57 -9.77 -1.61 -7.44
C TYR A 57 -9.70 -3.01 -8.08
N LEU A 58 -10.29 -3.19 -9.26
CA LEU A 58 -10.32 -4.48 -9.96
C LEU A 58 -8.92 -5.01 -10.27
N LYS A 59 -8.01 -4.14 -10.72
CA LYS A 59 -6.61 -4.51 -10.97
C LYS A 59 -5.89 -4.92 -9.69
N LEU A 60 -6.10 -4.20 -8.59
CA LEU A 60 -5.54 -4.57 -7.29
C LEU A 60 -6.09 -5.90 -6.79
N VAL A 61 -7.39 -6.16 -6.97
CA VAL A 61 -8.00 -7.46 -6.63
C VAL A 61 -7.42 -8.58 -7.49
N ALA A 62 -7.21 -8.36 -8.79
CA ALA A 62 -6.54 -9.34 -9.65
C ALA A 62 -5.12 -9.64 -9.17
N ARG A 63 -4.36 -8.60 -8.79
CA ARG A 63 -3.02 -8.73 -8.21
C ARG A 63 -3.03 -9.47 -6.87
N LEU A 64 -3.99 -9.17 -6.00
CA LEU A 64 -4.19 -9.83 -4.70
C LEU A 64 -4.50 -11.32 -4.86
N LYS A 65 -5.38 -11.68 -5.80
CA LYS A 65 -5.71 -13.07 -6.14
C LYS A 65 -4.50 -13.82 -6.68
N TRP A 66 -3.68 -13.18 -7.52
CA TRP A 66 -2.44 -13.78 -8.01
C TRP A 66 -1.42 -13.98 -6.87
N LYS A 67 -1.21 -12.97 -6.01
CA LYS A 67 -0.28 -13.04 -4.87
C LYS A 67 -0.73 -14.06 -3.81
N LEU A 68 -2.03 -14.33 -3.71
CA LEU A 68 -2.59 -15.21 -2.69
C LEU A 68 -1.98 -16.62 -2.72
N SER A 69 -1.74 -17.17 -3.91
CA SER A 69 -1.13 -18.49 -4.07
C SER A 69 0.29 -18.56 -3.47
N PHE A 70 1.09 -17.50 -3.67
CA PHE A 70 2.44 -17.40 -3.12
C PHE A 70 2.42 -17.18 -1.61
N LEU A 71 1.46 -16.38 -1.11
CA LEU A 71 1.28 -16.18 0.32
C LEU A 71 0.92 -17.49 1.03
N PHE A 72 0.04 -18.30 0.45
CA PHE A 72 -0.29 -19.62 1.02
C PHE A 72 0.88 -20.58 0.98
N GLN A 73 1.67 -20.58 -0.09
CA GLN A 73 2.89 -21.38 -0.16
C GLN A 73 3.90 -20.95 0.92
N GLY A 74 4.13 -19.65 1.07
CA GLY A 74 4.97 -19.09 2.14
C GLY A 74 4.45 -19.45 3.52
N TYR A 75 3.14 -19.42 3.74
CA TYR A 75 2.53 -19.84 5.00
C TYR A 75 2.75 -21.33 5.30
N SER A 76 2.58 -22.20 4.30
CA SER A 76 2.84 -23.63 4.43
C SER A 76 4.32 -23.90 4.77
N LEU A 77 5.24 -23.19 4.11
CA LEU A 77 6.66 -23.27 4.41
C LEU A 77 6.97 -22.70 5.80
N ALA A 78 6.32 -21.64 6.25
CA ALA A 78 6.57 -21.07 7.57
C ALA A 78 6.02 -21.92 8.74
N THR A 79 5.06 -22.83 8.46
CA THR A 79 4.38 -23.64 9.48
C THR A 79 4.81 -25.11 9.48
N ASP A 80 5.52 -25.57 8.45
CA ASP A 80 6.12 -26.89 8.45
C ASP A 80 7.28 -26.94 9.46
N ARG A 81 7.31 -27.93 10.34
CA ARG A 81 8.39 -28.08 11.33
C ARG A 81 9.10 -29.42 11.21
N VAL A 82 8.64 -30.29 10.30
CA VAL A 82 9.03 -31.69 10.29
C VAL A 82 10.42 -31.84 9.69
N GLY A 83 11.39 -32.23 10.52
CA GLY A 83 12.76 -32.51 10.07
C GLY A 83 13.60 -31.29 9.72
N ARG A 84 13.17 -30.08 10.14
CA ARG A 84 13.86 -28.82 9.84
C ARG A 84 14.51 -28.24 11.09
N SER A 85 15.61 -27.50 10.90
CA SER A 85 16.30 -26.83 12.00
C SER A 85 15.49 -25.62 12.50
N THR A 86 15.77 -25.20 13.73
CA THR A 86 15.13 -24.01 14.32
C THR A 86 15.39 -22.75 13.52
N ASP A 87 16.59 -22.63 12.95
CA ASP A 87 17.03 -21.44 12.22
C ASP A 87 16.35 -21.36 10.84
N GLU A 88 16.15 -22.49 10.16
CA GLU A 88 15.39 -22.56 8.91
C GLU A 88 13.92 -22.19 9.12
N VAL A 89 13.29 -22.73 10.16
CA VAL A 89 11.89 -22.40 10.49
C VAL A 89 11.75 -20.92 10.83
N ALA A 90 12.68 -20.35 11.60
CA ALA A 90 12.67 -18.93 11.94
C ALA A 90 12.86 -18.03 10.70
N ALA A 91 13.74 -18.42 9.77
CA ALA A 91 13.94 -17.70 8.53
C ALA A 91 12.69 -17.72 7.62
N ASP A 92 12.05 -18.87 7.47
CA ASP A 92 10.82 -19.00 6.68
C ASP A 92 9.65 -18.24 7.31
N GLU A 93 9.51 -18.30 8.63
CA GLU A 93 8.53 -17.49 9.36
C GLU A 93 8.77 -15.99 9.17
N MET A 94 10.03 -15.54 9.17
CA MET A 94 10.40 -14.15 8.90
C MET A 94 10.03 -13.74 7.47
N HIS A 95 10.36 -14.53 6.46
CA HIS A 95 9.99 -14.25 5.06
C HIS A 95 8.48 -14.16 4.90
N PHE A 96 7.73 -15.12 5.47
CA PHE A 96 6.27 -15.09 5.43
C PHE A 96 5.68 -13.84 6.09
N LYS A 97 6.22 -13.41 7.22
CA LYS A 97 5.77 -12.20 7.93
C LYS A 97 5.92 -10.94 7.07
N ILE A 98 7.03 -10.84 6.34
CA ILE A 98 7.28 -9.75 5.39
C ILE A 98 6.26 -9.81 4.24
N ASP A 99 6.07 -10.99 3.64
CA ASP A 99 5.11 -11.18 2.55
C ASP A 99 3.67 -10.82 3.00
N PHE A 100 3.27 -11.23 4.20
CA PHE A 100 1.96 -10.89 4.75
C PHE A 100 1.81 -9.39 5.02
N TYR A 101 2.85 -8.74 5.53
CA TYR A 101 2.87 -7.30 5.75
C TYR A 101 2.59 -6.56 4.43
N GLU A 102 3.28 -6.92 3.35
CA GLU A 102 3.07 -6.35 2.03
C GLU A 102 1.67 -6.68 1.49
N TYR A 103 1.24 -7.93 1.64
CA TYR A 103 -0.06 -8.38 1.16
C TYR A 103 -1.20 -7.58 1.81
N TYR A 104 -1.14 -7.35 3.11
CA TYR A 104 -2.13 -6.55 3.82
C TYR A 104 -2.16 -5.09 3.35
N MET A 105 -1.01 -4.51 3.00
CA MET A 105 -0.98 -3.16 2.41
C MET A 105 -1.74 -3.11 1.07
N HIS A 106 -1.68 -4.18 0.26
CA HIS A 106 -2.44 -4.23 -0.99
C HIS A 106 -3.94 -4.32 -0.73
N ILE A 107 -4.36 -5.04 0.33
CA ILE A 107 -5.77 -5.08 0.77
C ILE A 107 -6.23 -3.66 1.11
N GLU A 108 -5.49 -2.93 1.95
CA GLU A 108 -5.87 -1.57 2.34
C GLU A 108 -5.95 -0.62 1.15
N ARG A 109 -5.02 -0.73 0.19
CA ARG A 109 -5.07 0.06 -1.05
C ARG A 109 -6.32 -0.25 -1.87
N ALA A 110 -6.68 -1.52 -2.02
CA ALA A 110 -7.92 -1.90 -2.70
C ALA A 110 -9.15 -1.29 -2.00
N LEU A 111 -9.19 -1.32 -0.67
CA LEU A 111 -10.27 -0.69 0.11
C LEU A 111 -10.35 0.82 -0.10
N VAL A 112 -9.20 1.51 -0.23
CA VAL A 112 -9.15 2.95 -0.52
C VAL A 112 -9.80 3.26 -1.86
N HIS A 113 -9.41 2.54 -2.92
CA HIS A 113 -10.02 2.74 -4.25
C HIS A 113 -11.51 2.42 -4.25
N LEU A 114 -11.92 1.37 -3.54
CA LEU A 114 -13.32 1.02 -3.44
C LEU A 114 -14.15 2.11 -2.73
N MET A 115 -13.60 2.74 -1.70
CA MET A 115 -14.20 3.92 -1.06
C MET A 115 -14.16 5.17 -1.96
N GLY A 116 -13.10 5.29 -2.77
CA GLY A 116 -12.94 6.34 -3.78
C GLY A 116 -14.06 6.37 -4.82
N VAL A 117 -14.66 5.21 -5.14
CA VAL A 117 -15.86 5.13 -6.01
C VAL A 117 -17.01 6.00 -5.50
N PHE A 118 -17.16 6.13 -4.17
CA PHE A 118 -18.20 6.93 -3.53
C PHE A 118 -17.73 8.34 -3.17
N GLY A 119 -16.54 8.75 -3.64
CA GLY A 119 -15.93 10.04 -3.29
C GLY A 119 -15.49 10.14 -1.82
N ILE A 120 -15.30 9.01 -1.14
CA ILE A 120 -14.82 8.98 0.24
C ILE A 120 -13.29 9.08 0.22
N GLU A 121 -12.78 10.24 0.62
CA GLU A 121 -11.34 10.47 0.78
C GLU A 121 -10.89 10.10 2.20
N ILE A 122 -9.80 9.33 2.29
CA ILE A 122 -9.20 8.98 3.58
C ILE A 122 -8.15 10.03 3.91
N THR A 123 -8.47 10.91 4.87
CA THR A 123 -7.55 11.94 5.36
C THR A 123 -6.23 11.33 5.82
N GLY A 124 -5.15 11.76 5.17
CA GLY A 124 -3.79 11.24 5.32
C GLY A 124 -2.95 11.39 4.05
N LEU A 125 -3.59 11.63 2.89
CA LEU A 125 -2.93 11.83 1.59
C LEU A 125 -2.75 13.32 1.19
N ALA A 126 -3.52 14.25 1.77
CA ALA A 126 -3.63 15.64 1.26
C ALA A 126 -3.02 16.74 2.17
N ASP A 127 -2.53 16.41 3.36
CA ASP A 127 -2.07 17.41 4.36
C ASP A 127 -0.54 17.53 4.41
N SER A 128 0.11 17.37 3.26
CA SER A 128 1.58 17.30 3.11
C SER A 128 2.28 18.67 3.15
N THR A 129 1.66 19.71 3.72
CA THR A 129 2.23 21.07 3.69
C THR A 129 3.04 21.47 4.92
N HIS A 130 3.17 20.66 5.98
CA HIS A 130 4.05 21.02 7.09
C HIS A 130 4.76 19.84 7.75
N ASN A 131 6.05 19.73 7.46
CA ASN A 131 7.17 19.27 8.28
C ASN A 131 6.89 18.30 9.46
N SER A 132 7.59 17.16 9.43
CA SER A 132 7.99 16.23 10.51
C SER A 132 7.29 14.86 10.62
N SER A 133 8.09 13.78 10.48
CA SER A 133 7.84 12.38 10.87
C SER A 133 7.11 11.41 9.90
N GLY A 134 7.74 11.08 8.77
CA GLY A 134 7.24 10.08 7.80
C GLY A 134 6.92 8.68 8.36
N ARG A 135 7.45 8.31 9.54
CA ARG A 135 7.17 7.00 10.18
C ARG A 135 5.85 6.96 10.96
N SER A 136 5.32 8.11 11.41
CA SER A 136 4.08 8.19 12.23
C SER A 136 2.82 8.28 11.36
N HIS A 137 2.93 8.91 10.20
CA HIS A 137 1.81 9.20 9.29
C HIS A 137 1.19 7.92 8.69
N SER A 138 2.03 6.93 8.38
CA SER A 138 1.59 5.60 7.91
C SER A 138 0.65 4.88 8.88
N HIS A 139 0.98 4.87 10.17
CA HIS A 139 0.17 4.17 11.16
C HIS A 139 -1.23 4.78 11.28
N ARG A 140 -1.31 6.11 11.20
CA ARG A 140 -2.59 6.84 11.22
C ARG A 140 -3.38 6.58 9.96
N PHE A 141 -2.75 6.57 8.79
CA PHE A 141 -3.43 6.28 7.52
C PHE A 141 -4.13 4.92 7.53
N HIS A 142 -3.43 3.85 7.89
CA HIS A 142 -3.99 2.51 7.99
C HIS A 142 -5.14 2.39 9.02
N ALA A 143 -5.08 3.15 10.11
CA ALA A 143 -6.17 3.23 11.08
C ALA A 143 -7.38 4.00 10.50
N ASN A 144 -7.12 5.07 9.75
CA ASN A 144 -8.15 5.87 9.10
C ASN A 144 -8.91 5.08 8.02
N VAL A 145 -8.27 4.13 7.33
CA VAL A 145 -8.94 3.23 6.37
C VAL A 145 -10.05 2.44 7.04
N LEU A 146 -9.74 1.76 8.15
CA LEU A 146 -10.75 0.96 8.87
C LEU A 146 -11.80 1.86 9.53
N ALA A 147 -11.39 2.98 10.12
CA ALA A 147 -12.33 3.93 10.71
C ALA A 147 -13.30 4.50 9.67
N ALA A 148 -12.84 4.73 8.43
CA ALA A 148 -13.70 5.20 7.34
C ALA A 148 -14.77 4.16 6.97
N LEU A 149 -14.45 2.87 6.99
CA LEU A 149 -15.40 1.79 6.74
C LEU A 149 -16.49 1.70 7.81
N GLU A 150 -16.16 1.99 9.07
CA GLU A 150 -17.10 1.92 10.20
C GLU A 150 -18.10 3.08 10.25
N ARG A 151 -17.86 4.17 9.49
CA ARG A 151 -18.70 5.36 9.55
C ARG A 151 -20.15 5.04 9.14
N PRO A 152 -21.17 5.53 9.87
CA PRO A 152 -22.58 5.27 9.57
C PRO A 152 -23.03 5.73 8.18
N ASP A 153 -22.35 6.71 7.60
CA ASP A 153 -22.62 7.27 6.27
C ASP A 153 -21.89 6.53 5.13
N ASN A 154 -21.06 5.53 5.44
CA ASN A 154 -20.33 4.78 4.42
C ASN A 154 -21.24 3.74 3.73
N PRO A 155 -21.44 3.80 2.40
CA PRO A 155 -22.25 2.83 1.65
C PRO A 155 -21.75 1.38 1.77
N LEU A 156 -20.47 1.20 2.05
CA LEU A 156 -19.81 -0.11 2.21
C LEU A 156 -19.87 -0.64 3.64
N ARG A 157 -20.46 0.10 4.58
CA ARG A 157 -20.49 -0.25 6.00
C ARG A 157 -21.10 -1.63 6.24
N GLU A 158 -22.20 -1.95 5.57
CA GLU A 158 -22.88 -3.23 5.75
C GLU A 158 -22.03 -4.42 5.30
N ALA A 159 -21.25 -4.26 4.22
CA ALA A 159 -20.42 -5.30 3.63
C ALA A 159 -19.05 -5.45 4.31
N LEU A 160 -18.41 -4.33 4.67
CA LEU A 160 -17.01 -4.29 5.12
C LEU A 160 -16.82 -3.66 6.52
N GLY A 161 -17.66 -2.70 6.88
CA GLY A 161 -17.52 -1.88 8.08
C GLY A 161 -18.15 -2.46 9.35
N GLN A 162 -18.74 -3.65 9.28
CA GLN A 162 -19.34 -4.30 10.45
C GLN A 162 -19.19 -5.83 10.44
N GLY A 163 -19.66 -6.46 11.52
CA GLY A 163 -19.82 -7.91 11.59
C GLY A 163 -18.50 -8.69 11.55
N GLY A 164 -18.53 -9.83 10.87
CA GLY A 164 -17.38 -10.74 10.76
C GLY A 164 -16.23 -10.15 9.94
N VAL A 165 -16.54 -9.43 8.86
CA VAL A 165 -15.54 -8.87 7.95
C VAL A 165 -14.68 -7.82 8.65
N MET A 166 -15.30 -6.86 9.35
CA MET A 166 -14.57 -5.84 10.10
C MET A 166 -13.68 -6.44 11.21
N LYS A 167 -14.15 -7.50 11.87
CA LYS A 167 -13.35 -8.24 12.85
C LYS A 167 -12.10 -8.86 12.22
N GLN A 168 -12.23 -9.47 11.03
CA GLN A 168 -11.08 -10.06 10.34
C GLN A 168 -10.14 -9.01 9.75
N LEU A 169 -10.66 -7.90 9.21
CA LEU A 169 -9.84 -6.75 8.79
C LEU A 169 -9.02 -6.20 9.96
N SER A 170 -9.65 -6.03 11.13
CA SER A 170 -8.98 -5.59 12.36
C SER A 170 -7.92 -6.60 12.83
N ARG A 171 -8.22 -7.90 12.77
CA ARG A 171 -7.26 -8.96 13.12
C ARG A 171 -6.06 -8.96 12.17
N ALA A 172 -6.30 -8.89 10.86
CA ALA A 172 -5.25 -8.81 9.85
C ALA A 172 -4.37 -7.56 10.05
N LYS A 173 -4.98 -6.41 10.38
CA LYS A 173 -4.24 -5.19 10.75
C LYS A 173 -3.31 -5.39 11.94
N GLN A 174 -3.81 -6.05 12.98
CA GLN A 174 -3.02 -6.32 14.19
C GLN A 174 -1.83 -7.23 13.87
N LEU A 175 -2.03 -8.25 13.04
CA LEU A 175 -0.94 -9.13 12.58
C LEU A 175 0.09 -8.35 11.78
N ARG A 176 -0.33 -7.52 10.82
CA ARG A 176 0.56 -6.63 10.05
C ARG A 176 1.35 -5.67 10.96
N ASN A 177 0.71 -5.09 11.97
CA ASN A 177 1.40 -4.22 12.93
C ASN A 177 2.42 -4.97 13.78
N ARG A 178 2.06 -6.19 14.23
CA ARG A 178 2.96 -7.06 15.00
C ARG A 178 4.18 -7.47 14.18
N TRP A 179 3.98 -7.79 12.91
CA TRP A 179 5.03 -8.29 12.03
C TRP A 179 5.79 -7.21 11.26
N LYS A 180 5.49 -5.93 11.52
CA LYS A 180 6.19 -4.78 10.90
C LYS A 180 7.70 -4.79 11.16
N ASN A 181 8.13 -5.25 12.33
CA ASN A 181 9.54 -5.38 12.72
C ASN A 181 9.89 -6.88 12.86
N ALA A 182 9.76 -7.64 11.77
CA ALA A 182 9.89 -9.10 11.76
C ALA A 182 11.22 -9.64 12.35
N ASP A 183 12.26 -8.80 12.43
CA ASP A 183 13.57 -9.10 13.02
C ASP A 183 13.61 -9.02 14.55
N GLY A 184 12.64 -8.33 15.16
CA GLY A 184 12.51 -8.27 16.61
C GLY A 184 11.81 -9.53 17.07
N ASP A 185 12.58 -10.45 17.68
CA ASP A 185 12.06 -11.46 18.60
C ASP A 185 10.93 -10.80 19.37
N SER A 186 9.69 -11.17 19.02
CA SER A 186 8.52 -10.66 19.71
C SER A 186 8.49 -11.41 21.01
N GLY A 187 9.44 -11.07 21.88
CA GLY A 187 9.40 -11.38 23.29
C GLY A 187 8.05 -10.93 23.85
N PRO A 188 7.84 -11.16 25.16
CA PRO A 188 6.60 -10.77 25.80
C PRO A 188 6.22 -9.34 25.37
N ASP A 189 4.97 -9.14 24.93
CA ASP A 189 4.51 -7.80 24.56
C ASP A 189 4.68 -6.82 25.74
N GLU A 190 4.38 -5.53 25.57
CA GLU A 190 4.47 -4.56 26.69
C GLU A 190 3.67 -4.99 27.96
N LYS A 191 2.79 -5.99 27.83
CA LYS A 191 1.99 -6.59 28.90
C LYS A 191 2.46 -7.98 29.34
N GLY A 192 3.59 -8.48 28.83
CA GLY A 192 4.17 -9.76 29.22
C GLY A 192 3.61 -10.99 28.51
N TYR A 193 2.82 -10.85 27.45
CA TYR A 193 2.19 -11.96 26.74
C TYR A 193 3.06 -12.48 25.59
N THR A 194 3.39 -13.77 25.60
CA THR A 194 4.07 -14.43 24.48
C THR A 194 3.10 -14.59 23.31
N PRO A 195 3.42 -14.09 22.10
CA PRO A 195 2.54 -14.22 20.96
C PRO A 195 2.26 -15.69 20.64
N ALA A 196 1.01 -15.97 20.27
CA ALA A 196 0.62 -17.30 19.79
C ALA A 196 1.44 -17.66 18.54
N PRO A 197 1.72 -18.96 18.32
CA PRO A 197 2.50 -19.41 17.18
C PRO A 197 1.75 -19.15 15.86
N LEU A 198 2.48 -19.11 14.75
CA LEU A 198 1.93 -18.70 13.44
C LEU A 198 0.71 -19.54 13.01
N GLU A 199 0.74 -20.83 13.32
CA GLU A 199 -0.32 -21.81 13.04
C GLU A 199 -1.63 -21.51 13.76
N ALA A 200 -1.58 -20.78 14.89
CA ALA A 200 -2.77 -20.43 15.67
C ALA A 200 -3.57 -19.28 15.05
N TYR A 201 -2.96 -18.51 14.14
CA TYR A 201 -3.68 -17.51 13.37
C TYR A 201 -4.27 -18.20 12.14
N ASN A 202 -5.59 -18.43 12.14
CA ASN A 202 -6.31 -18.99 10.99
C ASN A 202 -6.36 -17.99 9.83
N LEU A 203 -5.22 -17.82 9.14
CA LEU A 203 -5.02 -16.82 8.09
C LEU A 203 -5.90 -17.08 6.87
N GLU A 204 -6.11 -18.35 6.54
CA GLU A 204 -7.01 -18.75 5.46
C GLU A 204 -8.42 -18.21 5.72
N GLN A 205 -8.97 -18.45 6.91
CA GLN A 205 -10.29 -17.95 7.27
C GLN A 205 -10.33 -16.41 7.31
N ILE A 206 -9.29 -15.76 7.81
CA ILE A 206 -9.18 -14.29 7.83
C ILE A 206 -9.31 -13.76 6.40
N LEU A 207 -8.50 -14.26 5.47
CA LEU A 207 -8.45 -13.76 4.09
C LEU A 207 -9.73 -14.11 3.33
N GLN A 208 -10.25 -15.33 3.46
CA GLN A 208 -11.52 -15.73 2.83
C GLN A 208 -12.69 -14.84 3.26
N THR A 209 -12.78 -14.52 4.56
CA THR A 209 -13.84 -13.63 5.08
C THR A 209 -13.70 -12.21 4.51
N ILE A 210 -12.46 -11.70 4.42
CA ILE A 210 -12.20 -10.38 3.84
C ILE A 210 -12.60 -10.35 2.35
N PHE A 211 -12.19 -11.36 1.57
CA PHE A 211 -12.55 -11.42 0.14
C PHE A 211 -14.05 -11.54 -0.09
N ALA A 212 -14.77 -12.33 0.72
CA ALA A 212 -16.22 -12.41 0.64
C ALA A 212 -16.90 -11.05 0.90
N GLY A 213 -16.35 -10.24 1.82
CA GLY A 213 -16.79 -8.86 2.03
C GLY A 213 -16.46 -7.95 0.85
N CYS A 214 -15.26 -8.08 0.26
CA CYS A 214 -14.86 -7.34 -0.93
C CYS A 214 -15.75 -7.63 -2.14
N ASP A 215 -16.17 -8.88 -2.33
CA ASP A 215 -17.09 -9.26 -3.41
C ASP A 215 -18.48 -8.60 -3.24
N GLN A 216 -18.99 -8.55 -2.00
CA GLN A 216 -20.24 -7.83 -1.70
C GLN A 216 -20.10 -6.33 -1.93
N ALA A 217 -19.00 -5.74 -1.46
CA ALA A 217 -18.73 -4.32 -1.63
C ALA A 217 -18.52 -3.92 -3.10
N TYR A 218 -17.92 -4.81 -3.90
CA TYR A 218 -17.82 -4.64 -5.35
C TYR A 218 -19.21 -4.56 -6.00
N ALA A 219 -20.15 -5.45 -5.65
CA ALA A 219 -21.50 -5.41 -6.20
C ALA A 219 -22.22 -4.08 -5.88
N ILE A 220 -22.00 -3.52 -4.68
CA ILE A 220 -22.53 -2.20 -4.31
C ILE A 220 -21.90 -1.09 -5.17
N ALA A 221 -20.58 -1.12 -5.35
CA ALA A 221 -19.85 -0.15 -6.17
C ALA A 221 -20.24 -0.19 -7.66
N GLU A 222 -20.41 -1.40 -8.22
CA GLU A 222 -20.87 -1.60 -9.60
C GLU A 222 -22.28 -1.05 -9.81
N SER A 223 -23.20 -1.34 -8.87
CA SER A 223 -24.56 -0.77 -8.90
C SER A 223 -24.54 0.76 -8.82
N HIS A 224 -23.62 1.35 -8.05
CA HIS A 224 -23.51 2.80 -7.93
C HIS A 224 -23.06 3.45 -9.25
N ILE A 225 -22.06 2.88 -9.91
CA ILE A 225 -21.60 3.37 -11.23
C ILE A 225 -22.70 3.22 -12.28
N GLN A 226 -23.47 2.14 -12.25
CA GLN A 226 -24.59 1.98 -13.18
C GLN A 226 -25.65 3.07 -12.99
N GLN A 227 -26.01 3.38 -11.75
CA GLN A 227 -26.94 4.48 -11.44
C GLN A 227 -26.42 5.84 -11.93
N LEU A 228 -25.12 6.12 -11.73
CA LEU A 228 -24.50 7.36 -12.22
C LEU A 228 -24.56 7.47 -13.75
N ARG A 229 -24.42 6.35 -14.48
CA ARG A 229 -24.55 6.32 -15.95
C ARG A 229 -25.97 6.59 -16.40
N ASP A 230 -26.95 6.00 -15.72
CA ASP A 230 -28.36 6.18 -16.03
C ASP A 230 -28.80 7.64 -15.78
N ASP A 231 -28.28 8.28 -14.74
CA ASP A 231 -28.56 9.69 -14.38
C ASP A 231 -27.83 10.71 -15.28
N SER A 232 -26.66 10.36 -15.85
CA SER A 232 -25.82 11.31 -16.61
C SER A 232 -26.21 11.43 -18.09
N GLY A 233 -27.10 10.58 -18.61
CA GLY A 233 -27.51 10.58 -20.02
C GLY A 233 -26.37 10.20 -20.99
N PRO A 234 -26.65 10.07 -22.31
CA PRO A 234 -25.72 9.50 -23.29
C PRO A 234 -24.55 10.41 -23.72
N ASP A 235 -24.40 11.60 -23.13
CA ASP A 235 -23.47 12.65 -23.60
C ASP A 235 -22.27 12.85 -22.66
N ASN A 236 -21.52 11.79 -22.34
CA ASN A 236 -20.16 11.96 -21.84
C ASN A 236 -19.17 11.33 -22.83
N PRO A 237 -18.34 12.14 -23.52
CA PRO A 237 -17.37 11.60 -24.46
C PRO A 237 -16.40 10.71 -23.68
N MET A 238 -16.38 9.43 -24.04
CA MET A 238 -15.38 8.46 -23.61
C MET A 238 -14.00 9.09 -23.74
N ASP A 239 -13.33 9.25 -22.61
CA ASP A 239 -11.98 9.78 -22.53
C ASP A 239 -11.01 8.69 -23.04
N TRP A 240 -10.54 8.85 -24.27
CA TRP A 240 -9.75 7.86 -25.00
C TRP A 240 -8.27 7.79 -24.55
N GLU A 241 -7.86 8.54 -23.52
CA GLU A 241 -6.55 8.43 -22.85
C GLU A 241 -6.51 7.25 -21.85
N ARG A 242 -7.24 6.17 -22.14
CA ARG A 242 -7.58 5.09 -21.19
C ARG A 242 -6.48 4.05 -20.97
N GLU A 243 -5.45 3.96 -21.82
CA GLU A 243 -4.64 2.73 -21.91
C GLU A 243 -3.15 2.88 -21.56
N GLU A 244 -2.55 4.07 -21.60
CA GLU A 244 -1.09 4.22 -21.38
C GLU A 244 -0.67 4.54 -19.92
N GLU A 245 -1.53 5.20 -19.11
CA GLU A 245 -1.30 5.42 -17.66
C GLU A 245 -1.62 4.18 -16.79
N ASP A 246 -2.07 3.11 -17.44
CA ASP A 246 -3.00 2.12 -16.89
C ASP A 246 -2.36 1.09 -15.93
N TRP A 247 -1.05 0.87 -16.07
CA TRP A 247 -0.23 0.01 -15.21
C TRP A 247 0.89 0.76 -14.46
N GLY A 248 1.21 2.00 -14.86
CA GLY A 248 2.21 2.83 -14.18
C GLY A 248 1.85 3.08 -12.72
N PHE A 249 0.56 3.29 -12.42
CA PHE A 249 0.04 3.43 -11.06
C PHE A 249 0.27 2.18 -10.17
N ILE A 250 0.37 0.99 -10.75
CA ILE A 250 0.61 -0.26 -10.01
C ILE A 250 2.10 -0.46 -9.72
N ALA A 251 2.99 0.10 -10.54
CA ALA A 251 4.43 0.13 -10.29
C ALA A 251 4.81 1.23 -9.28
N ASP A 252 4.27 2.45 -9.44
CA ASP A 252 4.39 3.54 -8.45
C ASP A 252 3.67 3.21 -7.12
N ALA A 253 2.80 2.18 -7.11
CA ALA A 253 2.21 1.66 -5.89
C ALA A 253 3.21 1.02 -4.91
N MET A 254 4.43 0.72 -5.38
CA MET A 254 5.49 0.14 -4.56
C MET A 254 6.30 1.21 -3.79
N ASP A 255 6.34 2.46 -4.27
CA ASP A 255 7.08 3.60 -3.68
C ASP A 255 6.13 4.65 -3.07
N TRP A 256 5.52 4.33 -1.93
CA TRP A 256 4.70 5.27 -1.16
C TRP A 256 5.50 6.27 -0.30
N GLU A 257 6.79 6.49 -0.61
CA GLU A 257 7.56 7.65 -0.09
C GLU A 257 7.50 8.89 -1.02
N ALA A 258 6.91 8.79 -2.22
CA ALA A 258 7.02 9.81 -3.26
C ALA A 258 5.70 10.37 -3.83
N VAL A 259 4.55 10.24 -3.13
CA VAL A 259 3.29 10.91 -3.49
C VAL A 259 2.76 11.75 -2.34
#